data_AF-A0A348ZVH5-F1
#
_entry.id   AF-A0A348ZVH5-F1
#
_cell.length_a   1.000
_cell.length_b   1.000
_cell.length_c   1.000
_cell.angle_alpha   90.00
_cell.angle_beta   90.00
_cell.angle_gamma   90.00
#
_symmetry.space_group_name_H-M   'P 1'
#
loop_
_entity.id
_entity.type
_entity.pdbx_description
1 polymer ?
#
loop_
_entity_poly.entity_id
_entity_poly.type
_entity_poly.pdbx_seq_one_letter_code
_entity_poly.pdbx_strand_id
1 'polypeptide(L)'
;MKRLSSLSKKIVTGYHPDVIVLLETVGEDPGAQPRLDLVILKETPQSPMQRRTEVESLVGEEAAAAVDVAVYTTDELRYLYSTASPFIHRIMQEGRLLYMKKATALWIVDVREEFESAKLLYEHDQYKTACYHSLQTIEKGLYAMLMSKGKSPEATEDLVGLHKRANDLGLKTGLSVEDVVFVSSFSQHRYPVEEALLPHFRPNREDAERAIDSARRLIEKLSTIRAK
;
A
#
# COMPACT_ATOMS: atom_id res chain seq x y z
N MET A 1 -17.19 -12.05 2.11
CA MET A 1 -16.57 -11.35 0.95
C MET A 1 -17.55 -10.68 -0.02
N LYS A 2 -18.54 -11.36 -0.63
CA LYS A 2 -19.47 -10.73 -1.60
C LYS A 2 -20.27 -9.53 -1.04
N ARG A 3 -20.61 -9.54 0.26
CA ARG A 3 -21.33 -8.46 0.95
C ARG A 3 -20.48 -7.19 1.14
N LEU A 4 -19.20 -7.34 1.46
CA LEU A 4 -18.27 -6.21 1.64
C LEU A 4 -17.97 -5.50 0.32
N SER A 5 -17.81 -6.26 -0.77
CA SER A 5 -17.54 -5.68 -2.09
C SER A 5 -18.76 -4.98 -2.71
N SER A 6 -19.98 -5.42 -2.40
CA SER A 6 -21.18 -4.69 -2.81
C SER A 6 -21.36 -3.42 -1.97
N LEU A 7 -21.08 -3.49 -0.67
CA LEU A 7 -21.14 -2.34 0.22
C LEU A 7 -20.15 -1.24 -0.18
N SER A 8 -18.88 -1.59 -0.39
CA SER A 8 -17.86 -0.62 -0.81
C SER A 8 -18.24 0.06 -2.12
N LYS A 9 -18.77 -0.67 -3.11
CA LYS A 9 -19.25 -0.08 -4.37
C LYS A 9 -20.39 0.93 -4.18
N LYS A 10 -21.36 0.64 -3.31
CA LYS A 10 -22.45 1.58 -3.00
C LYS A 10 -21.91 2.86 -2.38
N ILE A 11 -21.03 2.74 -1.38
CA ILE A 11 -20.40 3.89 -0.72
C ILE A 11 -19.56 4.69 -1.74
N VAL A 12 -18.78 4.02 -2.59
CA VAL A 12 -17.97 4.68 -3.62
C VAL A 12 -18.84 5.49 -4.59
N THR A 13 -19.98 4.93 -5.01
CA THR A 13 -20.85 5.57 -6.02
C THR A 13 -21.75 6.65 -5.42
N GLY A 14 -22.22 6.47 -4.18
CA GLY A 14 -23.12 7.42 -3.51
C GLY A 14 -22.39 8.52 -2.74
N TYR A 15 -21.28 8.18 -2.08
CA TYR A 15 -20.57 9.07 -1.18
C TYR A 15 -19.26 9.62 -1.74
N HIS A 16 -18.68 9.00 -2.78
CA HIS A 16 -17.42 9.45 -3.40
C HIS A 16 -16.26 9.70 -2.40
N PRO A 17 -15.93 8.73 -1.52
CA PRO A 17 -14.83 8.87 -0.57
C PRO A 17 -13.47 8.86 -1.28
N ASP A 18 -12.43 9.28 -0.55
CA ASP A 18 -11.05 9.14 -0.99
C ASP A 18 -10.46 7.80 -0.53
N VAL A 19 -10.82 7.29 0.65
CA VAL A 19 -10.37 5.99 1.17
C VAL A 19 -11.49 5.29 1.95
N ILE A 20 -11.54 3.95 1.90
CA ILE A 20 -12.33 3.11 2.81
C ILE A 20 -11.42 2.04 3.40
N VAL A 21 -11.32 1.99 4.72
CA VAL A 21 -10.60 0.97 5.51
C VAL A 21 -11.62 0.19 6.33
N LEU A 22 -11.45 -1.13 6.38
CA LEU A 22 -12.19 -2.02 7.24
C LEU A 22 -11.35 -2.39 8.46
N LEU A 23 -11.96 -2.29 9.63
CA LEU A 23 -11.46 -2.83 10.88
C LEU A 23 -12.47 -3.90 11.34
N GLU A 24 -11.99 -5.13 11.51
CA GLU A 24 -12.81 -6.19 12.07
C GLU A 24 -12.82 -6.08 13.59
N THR A 25 -14.01 -6.03 14.18
CA THR A 25 -14.19 -6.03 15.63
C THR A 25 -14.59 -7.44 16.05
N VAL A 26 -13.65 -8.19 16.63
CA VAL A 26 -13.96 -9.48 17.26
C VAL A 26 -14.65 -9.18 18.59
N GLY A 27 -15.91 -9.58 18.73
CA GLY A 27 -16.61 -9.45 20.01
C GLY A 27 -15.94 -10.31 21.08
N GLU A 28 -15.95 -9.84 22.33
CA GLU A 28 -15.39 -10.58 23.47
C GLU A 28 -16.14 -11.90 23.74
N ASP A 29 -17.40 -12.01 23.28
CA ASP A 29 -18.22 -13.20 23.45
C ASP A 29 -18.04 -14.22 22.31
N PRO A 30 -17.73 -15.49 22.63
CA PRO A 30 -17.74 -16.59 21.66
C PRO A 30 -19.17 -16.89 21.22
N GLY A 31 -19.64 -16.17 20.19
CA GLY A 31 -20.99 -16.28 19.62
C GLY A 31 -21.57 -14.97 19.09
N ALA A 32 -20.97 -13.82 19.43
CA ALA A 32 -21.38 -12.53 18.90
C ALA A 32 -21.08 -12.45 17.39
N GLN A 33 -22.02 -11.90 16.62
CA GLN A 33 -21.74 -11.58 15.21
C GLN A 33 -20.64 -10.50 15.18
N PRO A 34 -19.60 -10.67 14.35
CA PRO A 34 -18.54 -9.68 14.24
C PRO A 34 -19.12 -8.35 13.76
N ARG A 35 -18.82 -7.27 14.50
CA ARG A 35 -19.09 -5.90 14.04
C ARG A 35 -17.98 -5.47 13.09
N LEU A 36 -18.34 -4.63 12.14
CA LEU A 36 -17.43 -4.12 11.13
C LEU A 36 -17.30 -2.62 11.33
N ASP A 37 -16.10 -2.14 11.63
CA ASP A 37 -15.83 -0.71 11.73
C ASP A 37 -15.33 -0.24 10.35
N LEU A 38 -16.10 0.61 9.67
CA LEU A 38 -15.69 1.26 8.43
C LEU A 38 -15.12 2.64 8.72
N VAL A 39 -13.83 2.80 8.45
CA VAL A 39 -13.14 4.08 8.52
C VAL A 39 -13.05 4.65 7.11
N ILE A 40 -13.66 5.80 6.89
CA ILE A 40 -13.74 6.45 5.58
C ILE A 40 -13.00 7.78 5.66
N LEU A 41 -12.16 8.05 4.68
CA LEU A 41 -11.53 9.36 4.52
C LEU A 41 -12.20 10.09 3.37
N LYS A 42 -12.62 11.34 3.61
CA LYS A 42 -13.17 12.23 2.60
C LYS A 42 -13.05 13.67 3.06
N GLU A 43 -12.52 14.54 2.20
CA GLU A 43 -12.60 15.98 2.43
C GLU A 43 -14.04 16.49 2.30
N THR A 44 -14.54 17.12 3.36
CA THR A 44 -15.91 17.66 3.41
C THR A 44 -16.06 18.71 4.52
N PRO A 45 -16.86 19.78 4.30
CA PRO A 45 -17.19 20.74 5.34
C PRO A 45 -18.31 20.27 6.29
N GLN A 46 -18.93 19.13 6.03
CA GLN A 46 -20.05 18.60 6.85
C GLN A 46 -19.58 18.25 8.27
N SER A 47 -20.50 18.25 9.24
CA SER A 47 -20.20 17.80 10.60
C SER A 47 -20.06 16.27 10.67
N PRO A 48 -19.32 15.70 11.65
CA PRO A 48 -19.15 14.25 11.79
C PRO A 48 -20.46 13.46 11.79
N MET A 49 -21.50 13.99 12.45
CA MET A 49 -22.83 13.36 12.50
C MET A 49 -23.47 13.29 11.11
N GLN A 50 -23.42 14.38 10.33
CA GLN A 50 -23.99 14.41 8.97
C GLN A 50 -23.29 13.40 8.06
N ARG A 51 -21.96 13.34 8.12
CA ARG A 51 -21.16 12.38 7.33
C ARG A 51 -21.55 10.94 7.64
N ARG A 52 -21.68 10.62 8.93
CA ARG A 52 -22.11 9.29 9.41
C ARG A 52 -23.49 8.94 8.86
N THR A 53 -24.48 9.81 9.05
CA THR A 53 -25.86 9.57 8.57
C THR A 53 -25.92 9.38 7.06
N GLU A 54 -25.16 10.16 6.28
CA GLU A 54 -25.13 10.03 4.83
C GLU A 54 -24.60 8.66 4.41
N VAL A 55 -23.50 8.18 5.01
CA VAL A 55 -22.97 6.85 4.71
C VAL A 55 -23.90 5.73 5.19
N GLU A 56 -24.44 5.83 6.41
CA GLU A 56 -25.40 4.84 6.95
C GLU A 56 -26.63 4.69 6.04
N SER A 57 -27.12 5.80 5.46
CA SER A 57 -28.23 5.77 4.51
C SER A 57 -27.92 4.97 3.24
N LEU A 58 -26.65 4.94 2.80
CA LEU A 58 -26.19 4.17 1.64
C LEU A 58 -25.94 2.69 1.96
N VAL A 59 -25.56 2.39 3.21
CA VAL A 59 -25.35 1.04 3.72
C VAL A 59 -26.68 0.28 3.81
N GLY A 60 -27.74 0.99 4.21
CA GLY A 60 -29.10 0.47 4.42
C GLY A 60 -29.31 -0.09 5.83
N GLU A 61 -30.53 0.00 6.35
CA GLU A 61 -30.88 -0.26 7.77
C GLU A 61 -30.41 -1.62 8.29
N GLU A 62 -30.59 -2.69 7.51
CA GLU A 62 -30.21 -4.05 7.90
C GLU A 62 -28.69 -4.28 7.97
N ALA A 63 -27.90 -3.48 7.25
CA ALA A 63 -26.44 -3.53 7.31
C ALA A 63 -25.85 -2.49 8.26
N ALA A 64 -26.53 -1.36 8.48
CA ALA A 64 -26.11 -0.31 9.42
C ALA A 64 -26.05 -0.82 10.87
N ALA A 65 -26.94 -1.74 11.27
CA ALA A 65 -26.89 -2.36 12.61
C ALA A 65 -25.64 -3.22 12.86
N ALA A 66 -24.95 -3.65 11.80
CA ALA A 66 -23.74 -4.49 11.87
C ALA A 66 -22.45 -3.73 11.51
N VAL A 67 -22.55 -2.46 11.12
CA VAL A 67 -21.44 -1.66 10.60
C VAL A 67 -21.40 -0.32 11.34
N ASP A 68 -20.32 -0.06 12.09
CA ASP A 68 -20.07 1.27 12.63
C ASP A 68 -19.27 2.09 11.61
N VAL A 69 -19.63 3.35 11.41
CA VAL A 69 -19.03 4.20 10.39
C VAL A 69 -18.40 5.42 11.03
N ALA A 70 -17.11 5.60 10.78
CA ALA A 70 -16.37 6.80 11.13
C ALA A 70 -15.85 7.47 9.85
N VAL A 71 -16.19 8.74 9.65
CA VAL A 71 -15.75 9.52 8.49
C VAL A 71 -14.85 10.67 8.94
N TYR A 72 -13.59 10.65 8.51
CA TYR A 72 -12.59 11.65 8.84
C TYR A 72 -12.19 12.51 7.63
N THR A 73 -11.91 13.78 7.88
CA THR A 73 -11.08 14.59 6.98
C THR A 73 -9.60 14.33 7.23
N THR A 74 -8.75 14.76 6.31
CA THR A 74 -7.29 14.61 6.42
C THR A 74 -6.76 15.32 7.68
N ASP A 75 -7.30 16.49 8.01
CA ASP A 75 -6.87 17.25 9.18
C ASP A 75 -7.29 16.57 10.50
N GLU A 76 -8.48 16.00 10.56
CA GLU A 76 -8.93 15.21 11.72
C GLU A 76 -8.06 13.95 11.90
N LEU A 77 -7.74 13.25 10.81
CA LEU A 77 -6.88 12.08 10.86
C LEU A 77 -5.44 12.44 11.25
N ARG A 78 -4.91 13.55 10.72
CA ARG A 78 -3.60 14.08 11.10
C ARG A 78 -3.56 14.43 12.58
N TYR A 79 -4.61 15.02 13.12
CA TYR A 79 -4.73 15.29 14.54
C TYR A 79 -4.68 14.00 15.37
N LEU A 80 -5.45 12.96 14.99
CA LEU A 80 -5.41 11.65 15.64
C LEU A 80 -4.02 11.00 15.59
N TYR A 81 -3.32 11.13 14.46
CA TYR A 81 -1.94 10.69 14.31
C TYR A 81 -0.99 11.44 15.25
N SER A 82 -1.06 12.77 15.27
CA SER A 82 -0.18 13.61 16.10
C SER A 82 -0.36 13.41 17.61
N THR A 83 -1.55 12.95 18.02
CA THR A 83 -1.89 12.68 19.42
C THR A 83 -1.66 11.24 19.82
N ALA A 84 -1.09 10.40 18.94
CA ALA A 84 -0.88 8.97 19.16
C ALA A 84 -2.15 8.26 19.65
N SER A 85 -3.30 8.61 19.06
CA SER A 85 -4.59 8.05 19.45
C SER A 85 -4.56 6.51 19.34
N PRO A 86 -5.05 5.76 20.36
CA PRO A 86 -5.14 4.31 20.26
C PRO A 86 -5.91 3.84 19.01
N PHE A 87 -6.88 4.63 18.58
CA PHE A 87 -7.68 4.34 17.40
C PHE A 87 -6.87 4.42 16.09
N ILE A 88 -6.00 5.42 15.93
CA ILE A 88 -5.16 5.51 14.72
C ILE A 88 -4.12 4.37 14.70
N HIS A 89 -3.58 3.98 15.86
CA HIS A 89 -2.69 2.83 15.95
C HIS A 89 -3.39 1.54 15.51
N ARG A 90 -4.64 1.35 15.94
CA ARG A 90 -5.48 0.23 15.48
C ARG A 90 -5.72 0.27 13.96
N ILE A 91 -6.08 1.43 13.40
CA ILE A 91 -6.23 1.59 11.93
C ILE A 91 -4.94 1.18 11.21
N MET A 92 -3.77 1.60 11.70
CA MET A 92 -2.50 1.32 11.03
C MET A 92 -2.06 -0.15 11.14
N GLN A 93 -2.39 -0.84 12.24
CA GLN A 93 -1.96 -2.22 12.49
C GLN A 93 -2.93 -3.25 11.91
N GLU A 94 -4.23 -3.01 12.02
CA GLU A 94 -5.29 -3.97 11.71
C GLU A 94 -6.10 -3.58 10.46
N GLY A 95 -5.95 -2.33 9.99
CA GLY A 95 -6.78 -1.78 8.92
C GLY A 95 -6.58 -2.50 7.58
N ARG A 96 -7.68 -3.03 7.05
CA ARG A 96 -7.71 -3.60 5.70
C ARG A 96 -8.28 -2.59 4.71
N LEU A 97 -7.46 -2.14 3.75
CA LEU A 97 -7.89 -1.24 2.70
C LEU A 97 -8.96 -1.89 1.80
N LEU A 98 -10.17 -1.32 1.76
CA LEU A 98 -11.26 -1.76 0.86
C LEU A 98 -11.32 -0.94 -0.43
N TYR A 99 -10.95 0.34 -0.36
CA TYR A 99 -10.95 1.26 -1.50
C TYR A 99 -9.98 2.42 -1.26
N MET A 100 -9.34 2.88 -2.32
CA MET A 100 -8.58 4.14 -2.34
C MET A 100 -8.71 4.78 -3.72
N LYS A 101 -9.15 6.03 -3.75
CA LYS A 101 -9.27 6.85 -4.95
C LYS A 101 -7.87 7.18 -5.46
N LYS A 102 -7.65 7.00 -6.77
CA LYS A 102 -6.36 7.23 -7.43
C LYS A 102 -5.18 6.48 -6.78
N ALA A 103 -5.44 5.35 -6.13
CA ALA A 103 -4.41 4.58 -5.43
C ALA A 103 -3.19 4.34 -6.33
N THR A 104 -3.40 3.79 -7.52
CA THR A 104 -2.33 3.55 -8.50
C THR A 104 -1.49 4.80 -8.82
N ALA A 105 -2.11 5.98 -8.91
CA ALA A 105 -1.37 7.21 -9.20
C ALA A 105 -0.47 7.62 -8.02
N LEU A 106 -0.96 7.50 -6.78
CA LEU A 106 -0.16 7.80 -5.58
C LEU A 106 1.00 6.82 -5.43
N TRP A 107 0.77 5.53 -5.67
CA TRP A 107 1.83 4.52 -5.71
C TRP A 107 2.88 4.85 -6.78
N ILE A 108 2.48 5.32 -7.96
CA ILE A 108 3.43 5.71 -9.01
C ILE A 108 4.27 6.94 -8.59
N VAL A 109 3.70 7.89 -7.85
CA VAL A 109 4.45 9.03 -7.31
C VAL A 109 5.49 8.54 -6.29
N ASP A 110 5.07 7.75 -5.32
CA ASP A 110 5.95 7.18 -4.28
C ASP A 110 7.09 6.34 -4.90
N VAL A 111 6.79 5.52 -5.91
CA VAL A 111 7.79 4.75 -6.67
C VAL A 111 8.83 5.64 -7.35
N ARG A 112 8.43 6.82 -7.86
CA ARG A 112 9.38 7.78 -8.46
C ARG A 112 10.26 8.43 -7.42
N GLU A 113 9.71 8.75 -6.25
CA GLU A 113 10.49 9.32 -5.14
C GLU A 113 11.53 8.32 -4.61
N GLU A 114 11.18 7.03 -4.51
CA GLU A 114 12.14 5.97 -4.19
C GLU A 114 13.26 5.87 -5.24
N PHE A 115 12.91 5.92 -6.52
CA PHE A 115 13.89 5.80 -7.60
C PHE A 115 14.87 6.98 -7.63
N GLU A 116 14.36 8.20 -7.46
CA GLU A 116 15.21 9.38 -7.37
C GLU A 116 16.09 9.36 -6.11
N SER A 117 15.56 8.86 -4.97
CA SER A 117 16.36 8.65 -3.76
C SER A 117 17.51 7.66 -4.00
N ALA A 118 17.24 6.55 -4.70
CA ALA A 118 18.28 5.57 -5.05
C ALA A 118 19.41 6.20 -5.87
N LYS A 119 19.07 7.03 -6.86
CA LYS A 119 20.06 7.74 -7.69
C LYS A 119 20.89 8.72 -6.90
N LEU A 120 20.26 9.58 -6.09
CA LEU A 120 20.97 10.57 -5.26
C LEU A 120 21.93 9.89 -4.28
N LEU A 121 21.50 8.81 -3.64
CA LEU A 121 22.34 8.05 -2.71
C LEU A 121 23.54 7.40 -3.39
N TYR A 122 23.35 6.89 -4.61
CA TYR A 122 24.43 6.35 -5.42
C TYR A 122 25.47 7.42 -5.79
N GLU A 123 25.03 8.62 -6.17
CA GLU A 123 25.92 9.75 -6.46
C GLU A 123 26.76 10.19 -5.25
N HIS A 124 26.31 9.88 -4.03
CA HIS A 124 26.98 10.18 -2.77
C HIS A 124 27.65 8.94 -2.12
N ASP A 125 27.98 7.92 -2.92
CA ASP A 125 28.67 6.69 -2.50
C ASP A 125 27.94 5.89 -1.39
N GLN A 126 26.63 6.12 -1.21
CA GLN A 126 25.77 5.39 -0.27
C GLN A 126 25.17 4.14 -0.94
N TYR A 127 26.02 3.25 -1.46
CA TYR A 127 25.61 2.11 -2.31
C TYR A 127 24.64 1.14 -1.64
N LYS A 128 24.87 0.82 -0.36
CA LYS A 128 23.96 -0.02 0.44
C LYS A 128 22.54 0.57 0.46
N THR A 129 22.43 1.86 0.73
CA THR A 129 21.16 2.56 0.81
C THR A 129 20.54 2.73 -0.58
N ALA A 130 21.35 2.96 -1.62
CA ALA A 130 20.89 3.00 -3.01
C ALA A 130 20.29 1.66 -3.47
N CYS A 131 20.91 0.52 -3.11
CA CYS A 131 20.33 -0.81 -3.34
C CYS A 131 18.99 -0.99 -2.64
N TYR A 132 18.87 -0.51 -1.39
CA TYR A 132 17.61 -0.58 -0.64
C TYR A 132 16.49 0.23 -1.31
N HIS A 133 16.75 1.47 -1.73
CA HIS A 133 15.74 2.27 -2.45
C HIS A 133 15.43 1.71 -3.84
N SER A 134 16.38 1.03 -4.50
CA SER A 134 16.12 0.28 -5.74
C SER A 134 15.17 -0.90 -5.51
N LEU A 135 15.35 -1.63 -4.40
CA LEU A 135 14.41 -2.67 -3.96
C LEU A 135 13.01 -2.08 -3.70
N GLN A 136 12.91 -0.97 -2.95
CA GLN A 136 11.64 -0.30 -2.68
C GLN A 136 10.95 0.18 -3.97
N THR A 137 11.71 0.74 -4.90
CA THR A 137 11.22 1.13 -6.23
C THR A 137 10.57 -0.07 -6.94
N ILE A 138 11.24 -1.23 -6.91
CA ILE A 138 10.73 -2.43 -7.59
C ILE A 138 9.48 -2.99 -6.91
N GLU A 139 9.51 -3.12 -5.59
CA GLU A 139 8.41 -3.67 -4.79
C GLU A 139 7.14 -2.81 -4.94
N LYS A 140 7.24 -1.52 -4.64
CA LYS A 140 6.14 -0.56 -4.77
C LYS A 140 5.68 -0.44 -6.23
N GLY A 141 6.61 -0.55 -7.17
CA GLY A 141 6.31 -0.51 -8.60
C GLY A 141 5.44 -1.70 -9.02
N LEU A 142 5.80 -2.92 -8.62
CA LEU A 142 5.00 -4.12 -8.88
C LEU A 142 3.61 -4.02 -8.23
N TYR A 143 3.50 -3.48 -7.02
CA TYR A 143 2.22 -3.18 -6.38
C TYR A 143 1.38 -2.22 -7.24
N ALA A 144 1.96 -1.12 -7.71
CA ALA A 144 1.26 -0.17 -8.59
C ALA A 144 0.75 -0.85 -9.87
N MET A 145 1.56 -1.73 -10.49
CA MET A 145 1.16 -2.48 -11.68
C MET A 145 -0.02 -3.43 -11.40
N LEU A 146 0.02 -4.19 -10.30
CA LEU A 146 -1.07 -5.09 -9.89
C LEU A 146 -2.37 -4.31 -9.61
N MET A 147 -2.25 -3.18 -8.91
CA MET A 147 -3.38 -2.30 -8.60
C MET A 147 -4.00 -1.70 -9.86
N SER A 148 -3.21 -1.38 -10.88
CA SER A 148 -3.72 -0.93 -12.18
C SER A 148 -4.62 -1.96 -12.88
N LYS A 149 -4.52 -3.24 -12.49
CA LYS A 149 -5.36 -4.35 -12.94
C LYS A 149 -6.47 -4.70 -11.96
N GLY A 150 -6.71 -3.85 -10.95
CA GLY A 150 -7.72 -4.06 -9.92
C GLY A 150 -7.38 -5.20 -8.95
N LYS A 151 -6.10 -5.56 -8.82
CA LYS A 151 -5.62 -6.55 -7.85
C LYS A 151 -5.00 -5.82 -6.65
N SER A 152 -5.38 -6.22 -5.44
CA SER A 152 -4.66 -5.80 -4.25
C SER A 152 -3.42 -6.68 -4.08
N PRO A 153 -2.24 -6.11 -3.83
CA PRO A 153 -1.13 -6.89 -3.31
C PRO A 153 -1.48 -7.45 -1.93
N GLU A 154 -0.96 -8.62 -1.62
CA GLU A 154 -1.08 -9.22 -0.29
C GLU A 154 0.17 -8.86 0.53
N ALA A 155 -0.01 -8.47 1.80
CA ALA A 155 1.07 -7.96 2.66
C ALA A 155 2.19 -8.99 2.95
N THR A 156 1.99 -10.26 2.57
CA THR A 156 2.91 -11.37 2.82
C THR A 156 3.65 -11.85 1.56
N GLU A 157 3.39 -11.26 0.39
CA GLU A 157 4.04 -11.68 -0.86
C GLU A 157 5.47 -11.13 -0.93
N ASP A 158 6.44 -12.01 -1.21
CA ASP A 158 7.82 -11.62 -1.53
C ASP A 158 7.94 -11.07 -2.96
N LEU A 159 9.09 -10.46 -3.28
CA LEU A 159 9.32 -9.81 -4.57
C LEU A 159 9.16 -10.76 -5.77
N VAL A 160 9.55 -12.02 -5.59
CA VAL A 160 9.46 -13.07 -6.63
C VAL A 160 7.99 -13.41 -6.90
N GLY A 161 7.19 -13.59 -5.86
CA GLY A 161 5.75 -13.81 -5.97
C GLY A 161 5.05 -12.66 -6.68
N LEU A 162 5.40 -11.43 -6.33
CA LEU A 162 4.84 -10.23 -6.98
C LEU A 162 5.17 -10.14 -8.46
N HIS A 163 6.43 -10.38 -8.83
CA HIS A 163 6.87 -10.37 -10.21
C HIS A 163 6.17 -11.46 -11.03
N LYS A 164 6.10 -12.69 -10.50
CA LYS A 164 5.40 -13.80 -11.14
C LYS A 164 3.94 -13.43 -11.39
N ARG A 165 3.25 -12.94 -10.37
CA ARG A 165 1.84 -12.55 -10.46
C ARG A 165 1.60 -11.42 -11.46
N ALA A 166 2.51 -10.45 -11.53
CA ALA A 166 2.44 -9.40 -12.55
C ALA A 166 2.55 -9.99 -13.96
N ASN A 167 3.50 -10.91 -14.18
CA ASN A 167 3.67 -11.60 -15.47
C ASN A 167 2.47 -12.48 -15.83
N ASP A 168 1.89 -13.20 -14.87
CA ASP A 168 0.69 -14.03 -15.06
C ASP A 168 -0.52 -13.19 -15.51
N LEU A 169 -0.55 -11.89 -15.18
CA LEU A 169 -1.54 -10.92 -15.65
C LEU A 169 -1.16 -10.25 -16.99
N GLY A 170 -0.08 -10.69 -17.63
CA GLY A 170 0.43 -10.14 -18.88
C GLY A 170 1.05 -8.75 -18.76
N LEU A 171 1.42 -8.32 -17.55
CA LEU A 171 2.11 -7.05 -17.33
C LEU A 171 3.58 -7.19 -17.71
N LYS A 172 4.07 -6.28 -18.55
CA LYS A 172 5.49 -6.22 -18.91
C LYS A 172 6.23 -5.45 -17.83
N THR A 173 6.87 -6.14 -16.89
CA THR A 173 7.61 -5.52 -15.78
C THR A 173 8.97 -4.96 -16.21
N GLY A 174 9.57 -5.48 -17.30
CA GLY A 174 10.93 -5.11 -17.72
C GLY A 174 12.04 -5.77 -16.89
N LEU A 175 11.67 -6.61 -15.92
CA LEU A 175 12.55 -7.34 -15.04
C LEU A 175 12.62 -8.81 -15.44
N SER A 176 13.80 -9.39 -15.41
CA SER A 176 14.00 -10.84 -15.43
C SER A 176 13.85 -11.43 -14.02
N VAL A 177 13.71 -12.76 -13.92
CA VAL A 177 13.72 -13.45 -12.62
C VAL A 177 15.05 -13.23 -11.89
N GLU A 178 16.16 -13.17 -12.63
CA GLU A 178 17.48 -12.94 -12.06
C GLU A 178 17.61 -11.54 -11.46
N ASP A 179 17.07 -10.51 -12.12
CA ASP A 179 17.01 -9.14 -11.57
C ASP A 179 16.27 -9.13 -10.22
N VAL A 180 15.13 -9.82 -10.15
CA VAL A 180 14.28 -9.87 -8.95
C VAL A 180 15.00 -10.60 -7.80
N VAL A 181 15.60 -11.75 -8.08
CA VAL A 181 16.37 -12.50 -7.08
C VAL A 181 17.55 -11.67 -6.59
N PHE A 182 18.31 -11.06 -7.49
CA PHE A 182 19.44 -10.20 -7.17
C PHE A 182 19.02 -9.06 -6.23
N VAL A 183 18.01 -8.27 -6.62
CA VAL A 183 17.57 -7.12 -5.82
C VAL A 183 16.95 -7.55 -4.48
N SER A 184 16.25 -8.68 -4.43
CA SER A 184 15.65 -9.21 -3.20
C SER A 184 16.69 -9.54 -2.11
N SER A 185 17.94 -9.85 -2.51
CA SER A 185 19.02 -10.13 -1.56
C SER A 185 19.36 -8.94 -0.65
N PHE A 186 19.05 -7.72 -1.08
CA PHE A 186 19.31 -6.50 -0.31
C PHE A 186 18.31 -6.27 0.85
N SER A 187 17.23 -7.06 0.92
CA SER A 187 16.25 -6.99 2.02
C SER A 187 16.85 -7.32 3.40
N GLN A 188 17.92 -8.13 3.42
CA GLN A 188 18.66 -8.59 4.60
C GLN A 188 19.84 -7.69 4.97
N HIS A 189 19.83 -6.41 4.57
CA HIS A 189 20.92 -5.48 4.90
C HIS A 189 20.44 -4.32 5.79
N ARG A 190 19.30 -4.48 6.46
CA ARG A 190 18.68 -3.40 7.23
C ARG A 190 19.24 -3.30 8.65
N TYR A 191 19.74 -4.39 9.20
CA TYR A 191 20.22 -4.44 10.59
C TYR A 191 21.68 -4.87 10.70
N PRO A 192 22.46 -4.30 11.64
CA PRO A 192 23.86 -4.66 11.84
C PRO A 192 24.09 -6.16 12.11
N VAL A 193 23.11 -6.87 12.67
CA VAL A 193 23.19 -8.32 12.92
C VAL A 193 23.31 -9.13 11.63
N GLU A 194 22.72 -8.65 10.53
CA GLU A 194 22.75 -9.34 9.25
C GLU A 194 24.14 -9.21 8.58
N GLU A 195 24.80 -8.07 8.78
CA GLU A 195 26.19 -7.85 8.34
C GLU A 195 27.17 -8.77 9.08
N ALA A 196 26.88 -9.14 10.33
CA ALA A 196 27.68 -10.09 11.10
C ALA A 196 27.50 -11.54 10.62
N LEU A 197 26.33 -11.88 10.07
CA LEU A 197 26.02 -13.21 9.52
C LEU A 197 26.51 -13.39 8.08
N LEU A 198 26.62 -12.29 7.33
CA LEU A 198 27.13 -12.25 5.95
C LEU A 198 28.39 -11.38 5.85
N PRO A 199 29.50 -11.77 6.52
CA PRO A 199 30.73 -11.00 6.47
C PRO A 199 31.20 -10.86 5.02
N HIS A 200 31.50 -9.62 4.62
CA HIS A 200 31.93 -9.20 3.27
C HIS A 200 30.84 -9.05 2.19
N PHE A 201 29.55 -9.22 2.51
CA PHE A 201 28.47 -8.97 1.55
C PHE A 201 27.91 -7.54 1.66
N ARG A 202 28.77 -6.52 1.69
CA ARG A 202 28.32 -5.12 1.66
C ARG A 202 28.15 -4.70 0.20
N PRO A 203 26.98 -4.19 -0.23
CA PRO A 203 26.78 -3.78 -1.61
C PRO A 203 27.82 -2.76 -2.04
N ASN A 204 28.47 -3.02 -3.17
CA ASN A 204 29.45 -2.14 -3.77
C ASN A 204 28.80 -1.25 -4.85
N ARG A 205 29.63 -0.45 -5.53
CA ARG A 205 29.17 0.45 -6.60
C ARG A 205 28.50 -0.30 -7.76
N GLU A 206 29.08 -1.42 -8.20
CA GLU A 206 28.53 -2.23 -9.30
C GLU A 206 27.19 -2.86 -8.91
N ASP A 207 27.05 -3.32 -7.67
CA ASP A 207 25.79 -3.86 -7.15
C ASP A 207 24.68 -2.80 -7.20
N ALA A 208 24.98 -1.59 -6.72
CA ALA A 208 24.04 -0.47 -6.73
C ALA A 208 23.70 -0.03 -8.15
N GLU A 209 24.66 0.01 -9.06
CA GLU A 209 24.44 0.33 -10.47
C GLU A 209 23.50 -0.69 -11.13
N ARG A 210 23.71 -2.00 -10.90
CA ARG A 210 22.83 -3.07 -11.39
C ARG A 210 21.42 -2.98 -10.79
N ALA A 211 21.31 -2.66 -9.49
CA ALA A 211 20.02 -2.51 -8.82
C ALA A 211 19.23 -1.31 -9.38
N ILE A 212 19.90 -0.17 -9.57
CA ILE A 212 19.30 1.04 -10.16
C ILE A 212 18.88 0.79 -11.61
N ASP A 213 19.69 0.06 -12.40
CA ASP A 213 19.31 -0.28 -13.77
C ASP A 213 18.03 -1.14 -13.82
N SER A 214 17.93 -2.12 -12.92
CA SER A 214 16.72 -2.94 -12.79
C SER A 214 15.51 -2.07 -12.43
N ALA A 215 15.66 -1.17 -11.45
CA ALA A 215 14.61 -0.24 -11.05
C ALA A 215 14.20 0.70 -12.20
N ARG A 216 15.17 1.25 -12.96
CA ARG A 216 14.95 2.10 -14.14
C ARG A 216 14.09 1.38 -15.18
N ARG A 217 14.42 0.12 -15.51
CA ARG A 217 13.65 -0.68 -16.46
C ARG A 217 12.19 -0.85 -16.04
N LEU A 218 11.91 -0.99 -14.74
CA LEU A 218 10.54 -1.02 -14.23
C LEU A 218 9.84 0.35 -14.33
N ILE A 219 10.52 1.45 -13.97
CA ILE A 219 10.00 2.82 -14.10
C ILE A 219 9.54 3.12 -15.54
N GLU A 220 10.34 2.71 -16.52
CA GLU A 220 10.00 2.87 -17.94
C GLU A 220 8.68 2.17 -18.28
N LYS A 221 8.43 0.98 -17.71
CA LYS A 221 7.16 0.27 -17.91
C LYS A 221 6.00 0.91 -17.17
N LEU A 222 6.22 1.40 -15.96
CA LEU A 222 5.21 2.12 -15.18
C LEU A 222 4.70 3.38 -15.90
N SER A 223 5.56 4.08 -16.64
CA SER A 223 5.16 5.26 -17.42
C SER A 223 4.08 4.96 -18.48
N THR A 224 3.96 3.69 -18.91
CA THR A 224 2.97 3.24 -19.89
C THR A 224 1.63 2.85 -19.28
N ILE A 225 1.55 2.77 -17.95
CA ILE A 225 0.34 2.40 -17.23
C ILE A 225 -0.56 3.63 -17.11
N ARG A 226 -1.74 3.56 -17.73
CA ARG A 226 -2.80 4.56 -17.49
C ARG A 226 -3.34 4.36 -16.08
N ALA A 227 -3.06 5.29 -15.18
CA ALA A 227 -3.79 5.41 -13.93
C ALA A 227 -5.25 5.74 -14.29
N LYS A 228 -6.16 4.78 -14.09
CA LYS A 228 -7.61 5.00 -14.20
C LYS A 228 -8.17 5.42 -12.86
#